data_AF-A0A2K1JVU5-F1
#
_entry.id   AF-A0A2K1JVU5-F1
#
_cell.length_a   1.000
_cell.length_b   1.000
_cell.length_c   1.000
_cell.angle_alpha   90.00
_cell.angle_beta   90.00
_cell.angle_gamma   90.00
#
_symmetry.space_group_name_H-M   'P 1'
#
loop_
_entity.id
_entity.type
_entity.pdbx_description
1 polymer ?
#
loop_
_entity_poly.entity_id
_entity_poly.type
_entity_poly.pdbx_seq_one_letter_code
_entity_poly.pdbx_strand_id
1 'polypeptide(L)'
;MTFTEMLDYSSAVALIGYSLMLAIIRTLNLRAEAPRVMVAAPIIAFITTHILYLNLYKFDYGLNMIVCVVIGVAQLLIWSTWGFISRHPARFKLWGVVFGAAFAMLLEIFDFPPLWGIFDAHAMWHAATLPITYLWWSFIKDDAIFRTEMLVKKSQSASDPFAESESRKTQ
;
A
#
# COMPACT_ATOMS: atom_id res chain seq x y z
N MET A 1 23.95 17.27 8.90
CA MET A 1 22.62 16.66 8.73
C MET A 1 21.98 16.54 10.08
N THR A 2 20.71 16.89 10.22
CA THR A 2 20.03 16.82 11.52
C THR A 2 19.55 15.38 11.76
N PHE A 3 19.54 14.92 13.01
CA PHE A 3 19.03 13.59 13.35
C PHE A 3 17.57 13.40 12.91
N THR A 4 16.78 14.48 13.01
CA THR A 4 15.38 14.52 12.59
C THR A 4 15.19 14.28 11.10
N GLU A 5 16.11 14.78 10.27
CA GLU A 5 16.09 14.57 8.82
C GLU A 5 16.34 13.11 8.46
N MET A 6 17.34 12.46 9.08
CA MET A 6 17.59 11.04 8.85
C MET A 6 16.41 10.15 9.26
N LEU A 7 15.76 10.48 10.39
CA LEU A 7 14.58 9.77 10.86
C LEU A 7 13.40 9.92 9.91
N ASP A 8 13.18 11.13 9.36
CA ASP A 8 12.11 11.39 8.41
C ASP A 8 12.22 10.47 7.19
N TYR A 9 13.38 10.47 6.51
CA TYR A 9 13.62 9.61 5.36
C TYR A 9 13.58 8.12 5.69
N SER A 10 14.17 7.71 6.82
CA SER A 10 14.14 6.32 7.25
C SER A 10 12.71 5.84 7.50
N SER A 11 11.88 6.71 8.11
CA SER A 11 10.48 6.41 8.38
C SER A 11 9.63 6.38 7.10
N ALA A 12 9.90 7.26 6.14
CA ALA A 12 9.24 7.28 4.84
C ALA A 12 9.48 5.96 4.08
N VAL A 13 10.73 5.52 3.96
CA VAL A 13 11.11 4.25 3.33
C VAL A 13 10.47 3.06 4.05
N ALA A 14 10.51 3.04 5.38
CA ALA A 14 9.91 1.98 6.17
C ALA A 14 8.40 1.88 5.93
N LEU A 15 7.70 3.02 5.90
CA LEU A 15 6.25 3.09 5.70
C LEU A 15 5.84 2.59 4.30
N ILE A 16 6.48 3.09 3.24
CA ILE A 16 6.16 2.66 1.86
C ILE A 16 6.56 1.20 1.62
N GLY A 17 7.67 0.74 2.20
CA GLY A 17 8.11 -0.65 2.10
C GLY A 17 7.14 -1.61 2.77
N TYR A 18 6.69 -1.27 3.99
CA TYR A 18 5.65 -2.03 4.68
C TYR A 18 4.33 -2.03 3.90
N SER A 19 3.94 -0.88 3.35
CA SER A 19 2.73 -0.74 2.52
C SER A 19 2.80 -1.59 1.25
N LEU A 20 3.97 -1.69 0.60
CA LEU A 20 4.19 -2.58 -0.56
C LEU A 20 4.02 -4.04 -0.18
N MET A 21 4.60 -4.47 0.94
CA MET A 21 4.44 -5.83 1.45
C MET A 21 2.96 -6.18 1.65
N LEU A 22 2.20 -5.29 2.29
CA LEU A 22 0.76 -5.48 2.49
C LEU A 22 0.00 -5.53 1.16
N ALA A 23 0.34 -4.67 0.20
CA ALA A 23 -0.28 -4.68 -1.12
C ALA A 23 -0.09 -6.03 -1.83
N ILE A 24 1.12 -6.60 -1.84
CA ILE A 24 1.39 -7.90 -2.48
C ILE A 24 0.61 -9.02 -1.78
N ILE A 25 0.70 -9.11 -0.44
CA ILE A 25 0.00 -10.14 0.34
C ILE A 25 -1.51 -10.06 0.10
N ARG A 26 -2.06 -8.84 0.10
CA ARG A 26 -3.50 -8.62 -0.07
C ARG A 26 -3.98 -8.93 -1.49
N THR A 27 -3.25 -8.50 -2.51
CA THR A 27 -3.66 -8.68 -3.91
C THR A 27 -3.55 -10.12 -4.38
N LEU A 28 -2.51 -10.85 -3.95
CA LEU A 28 -2.36 -12.27 -4.20
C LEU A 28 -3.20 -13.15 -3.25
N ASN A 29 -3.89 -12.56 -2.27
CA ASN A 29 -4.71 -13.25 -1.27
C ASN A 29 -3.94 -14.41 -0.59
N LEU A 30 -2.69 -14.14 -0.18
CA LEU A 30 -1.84 -15.15 0.47
C LEU A 30 -2.37 -15.47 1.87
N ARG A 31 -2.91 -16.68 2.03
CA ARG A 31 -3.49 -17.14 3.30
C ARG A 31 -2.54 -17.97 4.14
N ALA A 32 -1.67 -18.76 3.50
CA ALA A 32 -0.69 -19.59 4.18
C ALA A 32 0.50 -18.75 4.65
N GLU A 33 1.13 -19.17 5.74
CA GLU A 33 2.26 -18.43 6.33
C GLU A 33 3.52 -18.50 5.47
N ALA A 34 3.82 -19.66 4.88
CA ALA A 34 5.00 -19.83 4.02
C ALA A 34 5.09 -18.80 2.87
N PRO A 35 4.08 -18.63 1.98
CA PRO A 35 4.16 -17.64 0.92
C PRO A 35 4.17 -16.18 1.43
N ARG A 36 3.57 -15.90 2.60
CA ARG A 36 3.68 -14.57 3.23
C ARG A 36 5.12 -14.27 3.62
N VAL A 37 5.81 -15.22 4.25
CA VAL A 37 7.22 -15.07 4.63
C VAL A 37 8.10 -14.95 3.39
N MET A 38 7.85 -15.72 2.34
CA MET A 38 8.59 -15.65 1.07
C MET A 38 8.51 -14.26 0.41
N VAL A 39 7.41 -13.54 0.59
CA VAL A 39 7.25 -12.15 0.12
C VAL A 39 7.81 -11.14 1.13
N ALA A 40 7.52 -11.31 2.42
CA ALA A 40 7.89 -10.36 3.46
C ALA A 40 9.40 -10.28 3.68
N ALA A 41 10.08 -11.43 3.77
CA ALA A 41 11.50 -11.51 4.08
C ALA A 41 12.40 -10.70 3.12
N PRO A 42 12.30 -10.84 1.78
CA PRO A 42 13.15 -10.07 0.88
C PRO A 42 12.85 -8.56 0.92
N ILE A 43 11.59 -8.16 1.10
CA ILE A 43 11.21 -6.75 1.21
C ILE A 43 11.78 -6.15 2.48
N ILE A 44 11.59 -6.81 3.63
CA ILE A 44 12.13 -6.36 4.91
C ILE A 44 13.64 -6.28 4.87
N ALA A 45 14.32 -7.28 4.28
CA ALA A 45 15.77 -7.26 4.11
C ALA A 45 16.23 -6.05 3.28
N PHE A 46 15.61 -5.81 2.12
CA PHE A 46 15.93 -4.67 1.27
C PHE A 46 15.75 -3.33 2.00
N ILE A 47 14.59 -3.13 2.64
CA ILE A 47 14.27 -1.89 3.36
C ILE A 47 15.25 -1.66 4.52
N THR A 48 15.56 -2.72 5.28
CA THR A 48 16.51 -2.63 6.39
C THR A 48 17.90 -2.28 5.88
N THR A 49 18.38 -2.95 4.83
CA THR A 49 19.69 -2.64 4.23
C THR A 49 19.74 -1.23 3.67
N HIS A 50 18.68 -0.75 3.03
CA HIS A 50 18.63 0.61 2.50
C HIS A 50 18.65 1.67 3.62
N ILE A 51 17.87 1.48 4.69
CA ILE A 51 17.89 2.37 5.86
C ILE A 51 19.27 2.37 6.52
N LEU A 52 19.89 1.20 6.70
CA LEU A 52 21.24 1.09 7.25
C LEU A 52 22.28 1.79 6.37
N TYR A 53 22.16 1.69 5.04
CA TYR A 53 23.04 2.39 4.10
C TYR A 53 22.95 3.91 4.26
N LEU A 54 21.72 4.45 4.33
CA LEU A 54 21.48 5.89 4.48
C LEU A 54 21.97 6.44 5.83
N ASN A 55 21.85 5.66 6.91
CA ASN A 55 22.21 6.09 8.26
C ASN A 55 23.70 5.88 8.59
N LEU A 56 24.31 4.78 8.14
CA LEU A 56 25.65 4.37 8.59
C LEU A 56 26.76 4.57 7.57
N TYR A 57 26.44 4.65 6.27
CA TYR A 57 27.45 4.72 5.21
C TYR A 57 27.48 6.09 4.53
N LYS A 58 26.43 6.39 3.76
CA LYS A 58 26.31 7.65 3.03
C LYS A 58 24.84 8.00 2.90
N PHE A 59 24.47 9.12 3.49
CA PHE A 59 23.16 9.70 3.22
C PHE A 59 23.14 10.25 1.79
N ASP A 60 22.34 9.64 0.93
CA ASP A 60 22.17 10.02 -0.47
C ASP A 60 20.68 10.25 -0.73
N TYR A 61 20.27 11.52 -0.70
CA TYR A 61 18.88 11.93 -0.89
C TYR A 61 18.34 11.48 -2.26
N GLY A 62 19.15 11.62 -3.32
CA GLY A 62 18.74 11.23 -4.67
C GLY A 62 18.46 9.73 -4.76
N LEU A 63 19.30 8.91 -4.15
CA LEU A 63 19.06 7.48 -4.06
C LEU A 63 17.78 7.15 -3.28
N ASN A 64 17.55 7.81 -2.13
CA ASN A 64 16.35 7.63 -1.33
C ASN A 64 15.08 7.95 -2.14
N MET A 65 15.08 9.07 -2.86
CA MET A 65 13.98 9.46 -3.74
C MET A 65 13.70 8.44 -4.84
N ILE A 66 14.74 7.93 -5.51
CA ILE A 66 14.60 6.87 -6.53
C ILE A 66 13.95 5.62 -5.93
N VAL A 67 14.43 5.16 -4.76
CA VAL A 67 13.88 3.98 -4.09
C VAL A 67 12.41 4.22 -3.72
N CYS A 68 12.08 5.38 -3.18
CA CYS A 68 10.70 5.74 -2.84
C CYS A 68 9.77 5.74 -4.06
N VAL A 69 10.19 6.36 -5.16
CA VAL A 69 9.41 6.42 -6.41
C VAL A 69 9.21 5.02 -6.99
N VAL A 70 10.26 4.18 -7.04
CA VAL A 70 10.17 2.81 -7.56
C VAL A 70 9.17 1.98 -6.74
N ILE A 71 9.25 2.04 -5.41
CA ILE A 71 8.29 1.35 -4.52
C ILE A 71 6.87 1.89 -4.75
N GLY A 72 6.71 3.21 -4.80
CA GLY A 72 5.42 3.85 -5.03
C GLY A 72 4.77 3.44 -6.36
N VAL A 73 5.53 3.45 -7.46
CA VAL A 73 5.04 3.01 -8.77
C VAL A 73 4.63 1.54 -8.74
N ALA A 74 5.43 0.68 -8.10
CA ALA A 74 5.07 -0.73 -7.93
C ALA A 74 3.73 -0.88 -7.17
N GLN A 75 3.53 -0.12 -6.09
CA GLN A 75 2.26 -0.12 -5.35
C GLN A 75 1.09 0.34 -6.21
N LEU A 76 1.24 1.41 -6.99
CA LEU A 76 0.19 1.90 -7.89
C LEU A 76 -0.21 0.83 -8.91
N LEU A 77 0.76 0.13 -9.51
CA LEU A 77 0.51 -0.93 -10.47
C LEU A 77 -0.21 -2.13 -9.83
N ILE A 78 0.23 -2.54 -8.64
CA ILE A 78 -0.39 -3.65 -7.88
C ILE A 78 -1.85 -3.32 -7.55
N TRP A 79 -2.11 -2.13 -6.99
CA TRP A 79 -3.46 -1.72 -6.62
C TRP A 79 -4.35 -1.47 -7.84
N SER A 80 -3.82 -0.91 -8.93
CA SER A 80 -4.57 -0.74 -10.19
C SER A 80 -4.97 -2.09 -10.78
N THR A 81 -4.02 -3.03 -10.83
CA THR A 81 -4.27 -4.39 -11.33
C THR A 81 -5.33 -5.09 -10.49
N TRP A 82 -5.21 -5.01 -9.17
CA TRP A 82 -6.22 -5.57 -8.28
C TRP A 82 -7.58 -4.88 -8.41
N GLY A 83 -7.63 -3.55 -8.47
CA GLY A 83 -8.86 -2.78 -8.64
C GLY A 83 -9.57 -3.05 -9.97
N PHE A 84 -8.81 -3.41 -11.01
CA PHE A 84 -9.33 -3.81 -12.31
C PHE A 84 -9.90 -5.23 -12.31
N ILE A 85 -9.18 -6.19 -11.73
CA ILE A 85 -9.57 -7.60 -11.70
C ILE A 85 -10.65 -7.87 -10.64
N SER A 86 -10.59 -7.16 -9.51
CA SER A 86 -11.45 -7.38 -8.37
C SER A 86 -12.85 -6.84 -8.60
N ARG A 87 -13.86 -7.64 -8.24
CA ARG A 87 -15.29 -7.21 -8.18
C ARG A 87 -15.67 -6.65 -6.82
N HIS A 88 -14.71 -6.10 -6.07
CA HIS A 88 -14.94 -5.58 -4.73
C HIS A 88 -15.92 -4.38 -4.75
N PRO A 89 -16.93 -4.33 -3.84
CA PRO A 89 -17.92 -3.25 -3.82
C PRO A 89 -17.29 -1.86 -3.58
N ALA A 90 -16.23 -1.78 -2.78
CA ALA A 90 -15.53 -0.53 -2.47
C ALA A 90 -14.43 -0.13 -3.48
N ARG A 91 -14.39 -0.72 -4.69
CA ARG A 91 -13.32 -0.44 -5.68
C ARG A 91 -13.21 1.02 -6.10
N PHE A 92 -14.29 1.80 -6.04
CA PHE A 92 -14.26 3.23 -6.37
C PHE A 92 -13.37 4.03 -5.40
N LYS A 93 -13.37 3.65 -4.10
CA LYS A 93 -12.51 4.26 -3.08
C LYS A 93 -11.04 3.96 -3.38
N LEU A 94 -10.76 2.72 -3.78
CA LEU A 94 -9.42 2.32 -4.21
C LEU A 94 -8.95 3.13 -5.43
N TRP A 95 -9.78 3.27 -6.46
CA TRP A 95 -9.43 4.09 -7.62
C TRP A 95 -9.16 5.56 -7.23
N GLY A 96 -9.95 6.12 -6.32
CA GLY A 96 -9.68 7.45 -5.77
C GLY A 96 -8.32 7.55 -5.07
N VAL A 97 -7.92 6.51 -4.33
CA VAL A 97 -6.59 6.44 -3.70
C VAL A 97 -5.47 6.26 -4.73
N VAL A 98 -5.66 5.42 -5.75
CA VAL A 98 -4.66 5.21 -6.82
C VAL A 98 -4.41 6.52 -7.57
N PHE A 99 -5.47 7.20 -8.02
CA PHE A 99 -5.32 8.47 -8.72
C PHE A 99 -4.78 9.57 -7.81
N GLY A 100 -5.24 9.64 -6.57
CA GLY A 100 -4.73 10.59 -5.58
C GLY A 100 -3.25 10.38 -5.30
N ALA A 101 -2.82 9.14 -5.07
CA ALA A 101 -1.41 8.80 -4.81
C ALA A 101 -0.52 9.04 -6.03
N ALA A 102 -1.02 8.77 -7.25
CA ALA A 102 -0.30 9.11 -8.48
C ALA A 102 -0.14 10.63 -8.63
N PHE A 103 -1.20 11.39 -8.36
CA PHE A 103 -1.15 12.86 -8.41
C PHE A 103 -0.19 13.43 -7.37
N ALA A 104 -0.25 12.93 -6.14
CA ALA A 104 0.72 13.28 -5.12
C ALA A 104 2.14 12.99 -5.65
N MET A 105 2.40 11.81 -6.21
CA MET A 105 3.76 11.41 -6.66
C MET A 105 4.31 12.34 -7.73
N LEU A 106 3.45 12.85 -8.60
CA LEU A 106 3.83 13.87 -9.56
C LEU A 106 4.24 15.17 -8.87
N LEU A 107 3.51 15.64 -7.85
CA LEU A 107 3.88 16.85 -7.12
C LEU A 107 5.28 16.73 -6.50
N GLU A 108 5.59 15.58 -5.91
CA GLU A 108 6.91 15.32 -5.31
C GLU A 108 8.03 15.27 -6.36
N ILE A 109 7.77 14.74 -7.57
CA ILE A 109 8.76 14.73 -8.66
C ILE A 109 8.97 16.11 -9.29
N PHE A 110 7.91 16.93 -9.36
CA PHE A 110 7.98 18.27 -9.97
C PHE A 110 8.79 19.27 -9.13
N ASP A 111 8.94 19.03 -7.83
CA ASP A 111 9.81 19.76 -6.87
C ASP A 111 9.96 21.26 -7.17
N PHE A 112 8.83 21.97 -7.26
CA PHE A 112 8.82 23.39 -7.59
C PHE A 112 9.06 24.26 -6.34
N PRO A 113 9.80 25.39 -6.48
CA PRO A 113 10.07 26.30 -5.37
C PRO A 113 8.79 26.96 -4.84
N PRO A 114 8.76 27.39 -3.57
CA PRO A 114 7.55 27.87 -2.91
C PRO A 114 6.88 29.04 -3.66
N LEU A 115 5.64 28.81 -4.08
CA LEU A 115 4.77 29.85 -4.60
C LEU A 115 4.33 30.75 -3.44
N TRP A 116 4.57 32.06 -3.59
CA TRP A 116 4.30 33.08 -2.57
C TRP A 116 4.96 32.85 -1.19
N GLY A 117 6.00 32.02 -1.13
CA GLY A 117 6.72 31.73 0.13
C GLY A 117 5.96 30.82 1.10
N ILE A 118 4.83 30.23 0.68
CA ILE A 118 3.96 29.42 1.55
C ILE A 118 3.69 28.03 0.96
N PHE A 119 3.50 27.93 -0.36
CA PHE A 119 3.12 26.67 -1.02
C PHE A 119 4.28 26.14 -1.86
N ASP A 120 5.10 25.26 -1.29
CA ASP A 120 6.01 24.43 -2.08
C ASP A 120 5.37 23.09 -2.45
N ALA A 121 6.04 22.36 -3.35
CA ALA A 121 5.62 21.04 -3.79
C ALA A 121 5.42 20.07 -2.61
N HIS A 122 6.27 20.17 -1.60
CA HIS A 122 6.28 19.29 -0.43
C HIS A 122 5.09 19.56 0.51
N ALA A 123 4.74 20.81 0.75
CA ALA A 123 3.56 21.21 1.52
C ALA A 123 2.27 20.81 0.81
N MET A 124 2.22 20.94 -0.52
CA MET A 124 1.09 20.48 -1.32
C MET A 124 0.96 18.95 -1.32
N TRP A 125 2.08 18.23 -1.32
CA TRP A 125 2.11 16.78 -1.10
C TRP A 125 1.49 16.39 0.25
N HIS A 126 1.92 17.02 1.35
CA HIS A 126 1.33 16.79 2.68
C HIS A 126 -0.17 17.12 2.72
N ALA A 127 -0.59 18.21 2.08
CA ALA A 127 -2.01 18.57 2.01
C ALA A 127 -2.84 17.56 1.21
N ALA A 128 -2.30 17.02 0.10
CA ALA A 128 -2.97 16.03 -0.73
C ALA A 128 -3.08 14.66 -0.02
N THR A 129 -2.06 14.26 0.73
CA THR A 129 -2.03 12.96 1.40
C THR A 129 -3.05 12.83 2.55
N LEU A 130 -3.49 13.93 3.16
CA LEU A 130 -4.54 13.93 4.21
C LEU A 130 -5.88 13.31 3.75
N PRO A 131 -6.58 13.86 2.73
CA PRO A 131 -7.83 13.26 2.25
C PRO A 131 -7.62 11.88 1.61
N ILE A 132 -6.46 11.64 0.98
CA ILE A 132 -6.11 10.32 0.42
C ILE A 132 -6.03 9.27 1.54
N THR A 133 -5.39 9.59 2.66
CA THR A 133 -5.25 8.68 3.81
C THR A 133 -6.61 8.35 4.42
N TYR A 134 -7.49 9.34 4.54
CA TYR A 134 -8.87 9.10 5.00
C TYR A 134 -9.62 8.15 4.06
N LEU A 135 -9.54 8.37 2.75
CA LEU A 135 -10.18 7.51 1.76
C LEU A 135 -9.59 6.09 1.77
N TRP A 136 -8.28 5.98 1.97
CA TRP A 136 -7.56 4.72 2.10
C TRP A 136 -8.02 3.92 3.32
N TRP A 137 -8.12 4.57 4.48
CA TRP A 137 -8.67 3.95 5.68
C TRP A 137 -10.12 3.47 5.47
N SER A 138 -10.94 4.29 4.81
CA SER A 138 -12.32 3.92 4.48
C SER A 138 -12.40 2.68 3.59
N PHE A 139 -11.50 2.56 2.61
CA PHE A 139 -11.38 1.35 1.78
C PHE A 139 -10.92 0.13 2.59
N ILE A 140 -9.87 0.25 3.40
CA ILE A 140 -9.35 -0.85 4.22
C ILE A 140 -10.42 -1.40 5.15
N LYS A 141 -11.19 -0.51 5.80
CA LYS A 141 -12.28 -0.89 6.69
C LYS A 141 -13.33 -1.72 5.95
N ASP A 142 -13.78 -1.24 4.79
CA ASP A 142 -14.77 -1.95 3.98
C ASP A 142 -14.24 -3.31 3.49
N ASP A 143 -12.97 -3.36 3.11
CA ASP A 143 -12.30 -4.59 2.69
C ASP A 143 -12.23 -5.62 3.82
N ALA A 144 -11.90 -5.18 5.04
CA ALA A 144 -11.87 -6.04 6.22
C ALA A 144 -13.25 -6.61 6.55
N ILE A 145 -14.31 -5.78 6.49
CA ILE A 145 -15.70 -6.20 6.70
C ILE A 145 -16.09 -7.25 5.64
N PHE A 146 -15.89 -6.93 4.36
CA PHE A 146 -16.22 -7.82 3.24
C PHE A 146 -15.53 -9.19 3.36
N ARG A 147 -14.23 -9.22 3.71
CA ARG A 147 -13.51 -10.48 3.89
C ARG A 147 -14.04 -11.29 5.08
N THR A 148 -14.40 -10.62 6.17
CA THR A 148 -14.92 -11.28 7.37
C THR A 148 -16.27 -11.93 7.08
N GLU A 149 -17.18 -11.22 6.41
CA GLU A 149 -18.48 -11.75 5.99
C GLU A 149 -18.34 -12.98 5.09
N MET A 150 -17.44 -12.92 4.10
CA MET A 150 -17.15 -14.04 3.20
C MET A 150 -16.60 -15.27 3.93
N LEU A 151 -15.78 -15.08 4.98
CA LEU A 151 -15.25 -16.18 5.79
C LEU A 151 -16.32 -16.80 6.68
N VAL A 152 -17.14 -15.97 7.34
CA VAL A 152 -18.25 -16.43 8.19
C VAL A 152 -19.28 -17.22 7.37
N LYS A 153 -19.65 -16.72 6.20
CA LYS A 153 -20.57 -17.43 5.29
C LYS A 153 -20.00 -18.77 4.86
N LYS A 154 -18.70 -18.83 4.55
CA LYS A 154 -18.02 -20.07 4.18
C LYS A 154 -17.97 -21.08 5.32
N SER A 155 -17.72 -20.64 6.56
CA SER A 155 -17.73 -21.54 7.71
C SER A 155 -19.13 -22.09 8.01
N GLN A 156 -20.16 -21.25 7.88
CA GLN A 156 -21.55 -21.67 8.06
C GLN A 156 -21.97 -22.72 7.02
N SER A 157 -21.63 -22.51 5.74
CA SER A 157 -21.91 -23.49 4.69
C SER A 157 -21.16 -24.80 4.86
N ALA A 158 -19.97 -24.78 5.45
CA ALA A 158 -19.18 -25.99 5.71
C ALA A 158 -19.69 -26.79 6.93
N SER A 159 -20.41 -26.13 7.85
CA SER A 159 -21.03 -26.78 9.02
C SER A 159 -22.45 -27.30 8.77
N ASP A 160 -23.08 -26.95 7.64
CA ASP A 160 -24.44 -27.38 7.29
C ASP A 160 -24.40 -28.68 6.46
N PRO A 161 -24.85 -29.83 7.02
CA PRO A 161 -24.83 -31.12 6.32
C PRO A 161 -25.72 -31.18 5.07
N PHE A 162 -26.66 -30.24 4.91
CA PHE A 162 -27.62 -30.23 3.79
C PHE A 162 -27.20 -29.32 2.63
N ALA A 163 -26.34 -28.32 2.88
CA ALA A 163 -25.89 -27.35 1.87
C ALA A 163 -25.03 -27.99 0.76
N GLU A 164 -24.25 -29.03 1.08
CA GLU A 164 -23.43 -29.76 0.10
C GLU A 164 -24.26 -30.70 -0.80
N SER A 165 -25.50 -31.01 -0.40
CA SER A 165 -26.43 -31.84 -1.18
C SER A 165 -27.20 -31.06 -2.25
N GLU A 166 -27.39 -29.75 -2.08
CA GLU A 166 -28.06 -28.89 -3.06
C GLU A 166 -27.13 -28.38 -4.16
N SER A 167 -25.86 -28.07 -3.84
CA SER A 167 -24.88 -27.64 -4.87
C SER A 167 -24.55 -28.76 -5.86
N ARG A 168 -24.63 -30.02 -5.41
CA ARG A 168 -24.40 -31.21 -6.24
C ARG A 168 -25.58 -31.58 -7.14
N LYS A 169 -26.76 -30.97 -6.95
CA LYS A 169 -27.97 -31.16 -7.79
C LYS A 169 -28.15 -30.07 -8.85
N THR A 170 -27.30 -29.04 -8.82
CA THR A 170 -27.41 -27.85 -9.69
C THR A 170 -26.21 -27.67 -10.65
N GLN A 171 -25.25 -28.60 -10.63
CA GLN A 171 -24.31 -28.86 -11.73
C GLN A 171 -24.80 -30.04 -12.57
#